data_AF-A0A1K1PG00-F1
#
_entry.id   AF-A0A1K1PG00-F1
#
_cell.length_a   1.000
_cell.length_b   1.000
_cell.length_c   1.000
_cell.angle_alpha   90.00
_cell.angle_beta   90.00
_cell.angle_gamma   90.00
#
_symmetry.space_group_name_H-M   'P 1'
#
loop_
_entity.id
_entity.type
_entity.pdbx_description
1 polymer ?
#
loop_
_entity_poly.entity_id
_entity_poly.type
_entity_poly.pdbx_seq_one_letter_code
_entity_poly.pdbx_strand_id
1 'polypeptide(L)'
;MVKAGGGTSGIWRGTAEGGFIFMEVLIALPLLVMLLMGIMTLFFWCMHCYFINLADEELVQEVQGAFAQIMEDALRGEAIEQTGHKEQSFAIISKADPLGKHTRSEEKRPDGKFVITYGLHTMAGTKKLIRGDQLEAPLTGDHALARVTIEELWAEADGSCPGIYKLHIMGRSEVTQHAYTLESAVYLPGP
;
A
#
# COMPACT_ATOMS: atom_id res chain seq x y z
N MET A 1 34.80 63.29 70.69
CA MET A 1 35.56 62.80 69.52
C MET A 1 34.97 61.48 69.07
N VAL A 2 34.70 61.36 67.78
CA VAL A 2 34.19 60.21 67.03
C VAL A 2 35.19 59.05 67.04
N LYS A 3 34.73 57.79 67.18
CA LYS A 3 34.94 56.72 66.16
C LYS A 3 34.10 55.47 66.41
N ALA A 4 33.60 54.93 65.30
CA ALA A 4 32.67 53.83 65.12
C ALA A 4 33.33 52.44 65.07
N GLY A 5 32.48 51.40 65.05
CA GLY A 5 32.78 50.02 64.65
C GLY A 5 32.11 49.05 65.63
N GLY A 6 31.00 48.38 65.33
CA GLY A 6 30.60 47.75 64.07
C GLY A 6 30.88 46.25 64.19
N GLY A 7 29.84 45.42 64.29
CA GLY A 7 30.00 43.96 64.36
C GLY A 7 28.78 43.21 64.90
N THR A 8 27.58 43.51 64.41
CA THR A 8 26.40 42.66 64.62
C THR A 8 26.48 41.41 63.75
N SER A 9 26.46 40.26 64.44
CA SER A 9 25.89 38.97 64.00
C SER A 9 25.79 38.73 62.50
N GLY A 10 26.85 38.16 61.92
CA GLY A 10 26.78 37.45 60.65
C GLY A 10 26.09 36.10 60.87
N ILE A 11 24.77 36.09 60.80
CA ILE A 11 23.94 34.89 60.75
C ILE A 11 24.31 34.12 59.48
N TRP A 12 24.71 32.86 59.65
CA TRP A 12 24.89 31.87 58.59
C TRP A 12 23.62 31.78 57.72
N ARG A 13 23.63 32.45 56.57
CA ARG A 13 22.53 32.46 55.61
C ARG A 13 23.11 32.08 54.25
N GLY A 14 23.20 30.78 53.97
CA GLY A 14 23.82 30.32 52.72
C GLY A 14 23.78 28.84 52.39
N THR A 15 23.07 27.99 53.14
CA THR A 15 23.08 26.53 52.92
C THR A 15 21.70 25.88 52.81
N ALA A 16 20.63 26.52 53.24
CA ALA A 16 19.29 25.91 53.23
C ALA A 16 18.60 25.94 51.85
N GLU A 17 18.77 27.03 51.08
CA GLU A 17 18.09 27.21 49.79
C GLU A 17 18.68 26.33 48.68
N GLY A 18 20.00 26.13 48.68
CA GLY A 18 20.66 25.21 47.74
C GLY A 18 20.25 23.76 47.96
N GLY A 19 20.19 23.28 49.21
CA GLY A 19 19.78 21.91 49.53
C GLY A 19 18.34 21.59 49.13
N PHE A 20 17.45 22.57 49.22
CA PHE A 20 16.05 22.43 48.78
C PHE A 20 15.94 22.28 47.25
N ILE A 21 16.64 23.13 46.49
CA ILE A 21 16.66 23.07 45.01
C ILE A 21 17.30 21.76 44.53
N PHE A 22 18.37 21.28 45.18
CA PHE A 22 18.98 19.99 44.82
C PHE A 22 18.03 18.80 45.04
N MET A 23 17.24 18.80 46.12
CA MET A 23 16.25 17.75 46.39
C MET A 23 15.08 17.79 45.40
N GLU A 24 14.62 18.98 45.02
CA GLU A 24 13.59 19.15 43.99
C GLU A 24 14.08 18.66 42.62
N VAL A 25 15.33 18.98 42.24
CA VAL A 25 15.95 18.48 41.01
C VAL A 25 16.16 16.96 41.05
N LEU A 26 16.56 16.40 42.20
CA LEU A 26 16.72 14.95 42.40
C LEU A 26 15.42 14.17 42.17
N ILE A 27 14.27 14.77 42.46
CA ILE A 27 12.95 14.17 42.26
C ILE A 27 12.42 14.48 40.85
N ALA A 28 12.59 15.70 40.36
CA ALA A 28 12.09 16.13 39.06
C ALA A 28 12.84 15.48 37.88
N LEU A 29 14.16 15.29 38.00
CA LEU A 29 14.98 14.70 36.92
C LEU A 29 14.56 13.27 36.54
N PRO A 30 14.38 12.31 37.46
CA PRO A 30 13.90 10.99 37.09
C PRO A 30 12.46 11.02 36.55
N LEU A 31 11.60 11.89 37.06
CA LEU A 31 10.24 12.07 36.50
C LEU A 31 10.29 12.58 35.06
N LEU A 32 11.16 13.55 34.77
CA LEU A 32 11.37 14.07 33.42
C LEU A 32 11.92 12.99 32.49
N VAL A 33 12.89 12.19 32.94
CA VAL A 33 13.45 11.07 32.17
C VAL A 33 12.38 10.02 31.87
N MET A 34 11.58 9.64 32.86
CA MET A 34 10.46 8.70 32.69
C MET A 34 9.43 9.24 31.69
N LEU A 35 9.10 10.54 31.78
CA LEU A 35 8.17 11.19 30.85
C LEU A 35 8.73 11.17 29.42
N LEU A 36 9.98 11.58 29.23
CA LEU A 36 10.65 11.57 27.93
C LEU A 36 10.72 10.15 27.36
N MET A 37 11.08 9.16 28.18
CA MET A 37 11.11 7.77 27.78
C MET A 37 9.74 7.29 27.33
N GLY A 38 8.68 7.59 28.09
CA GLY A 38 7.30 7.27 27.71
C GLY A 38 6.90 7.90 26.37
N ILE A 39 7.20 9.18 26.17
CA ILE A 39 6.90 9.88 24.91
C ILE A 39 7.68 9.25 23.75
N MET A 40 8.97 8.97 23.92
CA MET A 40 9.77 8.34 22.85
C MET A 40 9.24 6.96 22.50
N THR A 41 8.92 6.13 23.49
CA THR A 41 8.34 4.80 23.23
C THR A 41 7.02 4.90 22.47
N LEU A 42 6.11 5.79 22.89
CA LEU A 42 4.85 6.02 22.19
C LEU A 42 5.07 6.50 20.76
N PHE A 43 6.02 7.42 20.55
CA PHE A 43 6.35 7.95 19.23
C PHE A 43 6.85 6.86 18.29
N PHE A 44 7.83 6.06 18.72
CA PHE A 44 8.37 4.98 17.89
C PHE A 44 7.34 3.89 17.62
N TRP A 45 6.52 3.56 18.62
CA TRP A 45 5.43 2.60 18.45
C TRP A 45 4.39 3.10 17.45
N CYS A 46 3.96 4.36 17.59
CA CYS A 46 3.01 4.99 16.69
C CYS A 46 3.55 5.04 15.26
N MET A 47 4.81 5.44 15.09
CA MET A 47 5.46 5.45 13.78
C MET A 47 5.54 4.05 13.18
N HIS A 48 5.88 3.03 13.96
CA HIS A 48 5.90 1.64 13.49
C HIS A 48 4.51 1.16 13.06
N CYS A 49 3.47 1.41 13.88
CA CYS A 49 2.09 1.10 13.53
C CYS A 49 1.62 1.86 12.29
N TYR A 50 2.00 3.12 12.14
CA TYR A 50 1.68 3.94 10.98
C TYR A 50 2.23 3.30 9.69
N PHE A 51 3.49 2.87 9.68
CA PHE A 51 4.07 2.22 8.50
C PHE A 51 3.42 0.88 8.17
N ILE A 52 3.04 0.07 9.17
CA ILE A 52 2.32 -1.18 8.96
C ILE A 52 0.95 -0.91 8.33
N ASN A 53 0.17 0.01 8.91
CA ASN A 53 -1.15 0.34 8.40
C ASN A 53 -1.09 0.90 6.97
N LEU A 54 -0.12 1.79 6.70
CA LEU A 54 0.07 2.35 5.38
C LEU A 54 0.44 1.29 4.33
N ALA A 55 1.25 0.29 4.71
CA ALA A 55 1.58 -0.82 3.83
C ALA A 55 0.36 -1.71 3.51
N ASP A 56 -0.52 -1.93 4.49
CA ASP A 56 -1.76 -2.67 4.28
C ASP A 56 -2.78 -1.87 3.43
N GLU A 57 -2.87 -0.56 3.63
CA GLU A 57 -3.71 0.33 2.80
C GLU A 57 -3.24 0.31 1.34
N GLU A 58 -1.94 0.43 1.10
CA GLU A 58 -1.36 0.33 -0.25
C GLU A 58 -1.62 -1.04 -0.89
N LEU A 59 -1.52 -2.15 -0.13
CA LEU A 59 -1.87 -3.49 -0.61
C LEU A 59 -3.31 -3.54 -1.12
N VAL A 60 -4.26 -3.06 -0.32
CA VAL A 60 -5.67 -3.03 -0.68
C VAL A 60 -5.90 -2.15 -1.90
N GLN A 61 -5.30 -0.96 -1.93
CA GLN A 61 -5.45 0.00 -3.02
C GLN A 61 -4.90 -0.54 -4.35
N GLU A 62 -3.70 -1.12 -4.38
CA GLU A 62 -3.11 -1.65 -5.61
C GLU A 62 -3.97 -2.79 -6.17
N VAL A 63 -4.42 -3.72 -5.32
CA VAL A 63 -5.22 -4.86 -5.75
C VAL A 63 -6.62 -4.43 -6.19
N GLN A 64 -7.29 -3.54 -5.43
CA GLN A 64 -8.61 -3.00 -5.80
C GLN A 64 -8.55 -2.17 -7.07
N GLY A 65 -7.55 -1.30 -7.22
CA GLY A 65 -7.37 -0.46 -8.41
C GLY A 65 -7.13 -1.30 -9.66
N ALA A 66 -6.23 -2.28 -9.56
CA ALA A 66 -5.98 -3.24 -10.63
C ALA A 66 -7.25 -4.04 -10.99
N PHE A 67 -7.99 -4.52 -9.99
CA PHE A 67 -9.21 -5.29 -10.21
C PHE A 67 -10.33 -4.44 -10.83
N ALA A 68 -10.48 -3.19 -10.40
CA ALA A 68 -11.44 -2.26 -10.97
C ALA A 68 -11.16 -2.01 -12.46
N GLN A 69 -9.89 -1.85 -12.83
CA GLN A 69 -9.48 -1.70 -14.22
C GLN A 69 -9.76 -2.96 -15.03
N ILE A 70 -9.43 -4.15 -14.51
CA ILE A 70 -9.77 -5.43 -15.14
C ILE A 70 -11.29 -5.55 -15.36
N MET A 71 -12.09 -5.20 -14.35
CA MET A 71 -13.55 -5.27 -14.41
C MET A 71 -14.13 -4.29 -15.42
N GLU A 72 -13.61 -3.06 -15.48
CA GLU A 72 -14.05 -2.07 -16.47
C GLU A 72 -13.78 -2.53 -17.90
N ASP A 73 -12.58 -3.09 -18.14
CA ASP A 73 -12.22 -3.63 -19.45
C ASP A 73 -13.02 -4.90 -19.77
N ALA A 74 -13.29 -5.75 -18.78
CA ALA A 74 -14.14 -6.94 -18.93
C ALA A 74 -15.57 -6.57 -19.32
N LEU A 75 -16.18 -5.57 -18.68
CA LEU A 75 -17.54 -5.09 -18.97
C LEU A 75 -17.67 -4.49 -20.39
N ARG A 76 -16.57 -3.99 -20.97
CA ARG A 76 -16.53 -3.53 -22.37
C ARG A 76 -16.29 -4.68 -23.35
N GLY A 77 -15.81 -5.81 -22.85
CA GLY A 77 -15.50 -7.00 -23.63
C GLY A 77 -16.73 -7.81 -24.05
N GLU A 78 -16.53 -8.67 -25.05
CA GLU A 78 -17.48 -9.69 -25.48
C GLU A 78 -17.13 -11.08 -24.92
N ALA A 79 -15.84 -11.34 -24.71
CA ALA A 79 -15.33 -12.63 -24.27
C ALA A 79 -13.98 -12.48 -23.56
N ILE A 80 -13.68 -13.44 -22.69
CA ILE A 80 -12.38 -13.59 -22.04
C ILE A 80 -11.78 -14.90 -22.52
N GLU A 81 -10.60 -14.82 -23.13
CA GLU A 81 -9.82 -15.98 -23.59
C GLU A 81 -8.61 -16.16 -22.68
N GLN A 82 -8.36 -17.39 -22.23
CA GLN A 82 -7.09 -17.70 -21.60
C GLN A 82 -5.99 -17.69 -22.67
N THR A 83 -4.98 -16.85 -22.48
CA THR A 83 -3.83 -16.78 -23.38
C THR A 83 -2.76 -17.75 -22.86
N GLY A 84 -2.38 -18.73 -23.69
CA GLY A 84 -1.78 -20.00 -23.27
C GLY A 84 -0.49 -19.98 -22.42
N HIS A 85 -0.26 -21.13 -21.76
CA HIS A 85 0.94 -21.69 -21.10
C HIS A 85 1.74 -20.90 -20.06
N LYS A 86 1.56 -19.58 -19.89
CA LYS A 86 1.99 -18.91 -18.65
C LYS A 86 0.77 -18.88 -17.74
N GLU A 87 0.80 -19.67 -16.68
CA GLU A 87 -0.33 -20.05 -15.80
C GLU A 87 -1.12 -18.90 -15.14
N GLN A 88 -0.86 -17.63 -15.48
CA GLN A 88 -1.43 -16.44 -14.84
C GLN A 88 -1.58 -15.28 -15.86
N SER A 89 -2.11 -15.56 -17.05
CA SER A 89 -2.46 -14.54 -18.05
C SER A 89 -3.76 -14.84 -18.79
N PHE A 90 -4.56 -13.80 -19.04
CA PHE A 90 -5.80 -13.88 -19.81
C PHE A 90 -5.95 -12.65 -20.71
N ALA A 91 -6.74 -12.77 -21.75
CA ALA A 91 -7.03 -11.69 -22.69
C ALA A 91 -8.53 -11.38 -22.72
N ILE A 92 -8.86 -10.10 -22.74
CA ILE A 92 -10.22 -9.60 -22.90
C ILE A 92 -10.38 -9.13 -24.35
N ILE A 93 -11.40 -9.62 -25.03
CA ILE A 93 -11.72 -9.27 -26.41
C ILE A 93 -12.85 -8.26 -26.40
N SER A 94 -12.68 -7.12 -27.07
CA SER A 94 -13.67 -6.07 -27.22
C SER A 94 -14.14 -5.91 -28.67
N LYS A 95 -15.34 -5.33 -28.82
CA LYS A 95 -15.94 -4.98 -30.13
C LYS A 95 -15.02 -4.07 -30.93
N ALA A 96 -15.11 -4.19 -32.25
CA ALA A 96 -14.50 -3.22 -33.15
C ALA A 96 -15.09 -1.83 -32.90
N ASP A 97 -14.32 -0.91 -32.31
CA ASP A 97 -14.74 0.49 -32.15
C ASP A 97 -14.75 1.19 -33.53
N PRO A 98 -15.91 1.62 -34.04
CA PRO A 98 -16.00 2.33 -35.31
C PRO A 98 -15.38 3.74 -35.28
N LEU A 99 -15.10 4.29 -34.08
CA LEU A 99 -14.41 5.59 -33.94
C LEU A 99 -12.88 5.47 -33.91
N GLY A 100 -12.32 4.26 -33.93
CA GLY A 100 -10.87 4.05 -33.99
C GLY A 100 -10.10 4.62 -32.78
N LYS A 101 -10.75 4.80 -31.62
CA LYS A 101 -10.06 5.22 -30.41
C LYS A 101 -9.32 4.01 -29.83
N HIS A 102 -8.16 3.71 -30.38
CA HIS A 102 -7.29 2.67 -29.86
C HIS A 102 -6.53 3.23 -28.66
N THR A 103 -6.65 2.57 -27.52
CA THR A 103 -5.73 2.80 -26.41
C THR A 103 -4.40 2.13 -26.76
N ARG A 104 -3.25 2.72 -26.39
CA ARG A 104 -1.90 2.19 -26.69
C ARG A 104 -1.70 0.71 -26.27
N SER A 105 -2.48 0.23 -25.30
CA SER A 105 -2.41 -1.12 -24.75
C SER A 105 -3.32 -2.15 -25.45
N GLU A 106 -4.13 -1.73 -26.42
CA GLU A 106 -5.05 -2.58 -27.17
C GLU A 106 -4.42 -3.03 -28.50
N GLU A 107 -4.33 -4.33 -28.72
CA GLU A 107 -3.88 -4.88 -29.99
C GLU A 107 -5.07 -5.11 -30.92
N LYS A 108 -4.96 -4.65 -32.17
CA LYS A 108 -5.99 -4.90 -33.19
C LYS A 108 -5.77 -6.27 -33.81
N ARG A 109 -6.70 -7.18 -33.56
CA ARG A 109 -6.73 -8.51 -34.17
C ARG A 109 -7.16 -8.39 -35.65
N PRO A 110 -6.69 -9.27 -36.56
CA PRO A 110 -7.02 -9.22 -38.00
C PRO A 110 -8.51 -9.33 -38.34
N ASP A 111 -9.35 -9.78 -37.41
CA ASP A 111 -10.81 -9.78 -37.49
C ASP A 111 -11.45 -8.41 -37.19
N GLY A 112 -10.64 -7.40 -36.90
CA GLY A 112 -11.06 -6.04 -36.57
C GLY A 112 -11.40 -5.82 -35.09
N LYS A 113 -11.33 -6.87 -34.25
CA LYS A 113 -11.57 -6.77 -32.80
C LYS A 113 -10.34 -6.24 -32.06
N PHE A 114 -10.55 -5.74 -30.86
CA PHE A 114 -9.47 -5.29 -29.98
C PHE A 114 -9.22 -6.31 -28.88
N VAL A 115 -7.96 -6.54 -28.55
CA VAL A 115 -7.54 -7.49 -27.52
C VAL A 115 -6.69 -6.75 -26.49
N ILE A 116 -7.05 -6.92 -25.21
CA ILE A 116 -6.26 -6.44 -24.08
C ILE A 116 -5.78 -7.66 -23.30
N THR A 117 -4.47 -7.84 -23.20
CA THR A 117 -3.86 -8.94 -22.46
C THR A 117 -3.51 -8.49 -21.05
N TYR A 118 -3.84 -9.29 -20.05
CA TYR A 118 -3.35 -9.16 -18.68
C TYR A 118 -2.40 -10.29 -18.38
N GLY A 119 -1.29 -9.96 -17.74
CA GLY A 119 -0.32 -10.96 -17.32
C GLY A 119 0.57 -10.45 -16.20
N LEU A 120 1.16 -11.40 -15.48
CA LEU A 120 2.13 -11.10 -14.45
C LEU A 120 3.55 -11.04 -15.03
N HIS A 121 4.29 -10.03 -14.59
CA HIS A 121 5.69 -9.85 -14.95
C HIS A 121 6.51 -9.56 -13.70
N THR A 122 7.72 -10.11 -13.62
CA THR A 122 8.60 -9.84 -12.48
C THR A 122 9.34 -8.51 -12.70
N MET A 123 9.17 -7.57 -11.78
CA MET A 123 9.82 -6.26 -11.77
C MET A 123 10.41 -5.99 -10.40
N ALA A 124 11.70 -5.66 -10.35
CA ALA A 124 12.44 -5.40 -9.11
C ALA A 124 12.27 -6.52 -8.03
N GLY A 125 12.10 -7.77 -8.46
CA GLY A 125 11.90 -8.93 -7.56
C GLY A 125 10.46 -9.23 -7.16
N THR A 126 9.50 -8.36 -7.51
CA THR A 126 8.06 -8.52 -7.24
C THR A 126 7.31 -8.93 -8.50
N LYS A 127 6.24 -9.72 -8.39
CA LYS A 127 5.35 -9.98 -9.54
C LYS A 127 4.31 -8.86 -9.65
N LYS A 128 4.28 -8.17 -10.78
CA LYS A 128 3.40 -7.04 -11.05
C LYS A 128 2.44 -7.36 -12.20
N LEU A 129 1.22 -6.84 -12.10
CA LEU A 129 0.21 -6.93 -13.15
C LEU A 129 0.52 -5.94 -14.27
N ILE A 130 0.51 -6.41 -15.50
CA ILE A 130 0.67 -5.61 -16.71
C ILE A 130 -0.61 -5.70 -17.55
N ARG A 131 -0.99 -4.57 -18.15
CA ARG A 131 -2.07 -4.44 -19.12
C ARG A 131 -1.48 -4.15 -20.51
N GLY A 132 -1.72 -5.02 -21.47
CA GLY A 132 -1.13 -4.98 -22.81
C GLY A 132 0.39 -5.15 -22.77
N ASP A 133 1.11 -4.37 -23.60
CA ASP A 133 2.58 -4.36 -23.67
C ASP A 133 3.21 -3.25 -22.81
N GLN A 134 2.51 -2.78 -21.78
CA GLN A 134 2.91 -1.61 -21.00
C GLN A 134 3.85 -1.98 -19.85
N LEU A 135 5.04 -2.47 -20.19
CA LEU A 135 6.10 -2.83 -19.23
C LEU A 135 6.65 -1.62 -18.45
N GLU A 136 6.50 -0.41 -18.97
CA GLU A 136 7.03 0.81 -18.32
C GLU A 136 6.09 1.36 -17.22
N ALA A 137 4.83 0.91 -17.18
CA ALA A 137 3.83 1.39 -16.23
C ALA A 137 2.90 0.22 -15.82
N PRO A 138 3.35 -0.65 -14.90
CA PRO A 138 2.52 -1.75 -14.41
C PRO A 138 1.29 -1.21 -13.66
N LEU A 139 0.18 -1.96 -13.71
CA LEU A 139 -1.07 -1.61 -13.00
C LEU A 139 -0.89 -1.65 -11.47
N THR A 140 0.04 -2.46 -11.00
CA THR A 140 0.40 -2.63 -9.58
C THR A 140 1.89 -2.34 -9.45
N GLY A 141 2.32 -1.42 -8.57
CA GLY A 141 3.74 -1.16 -8.34
C GLY A 141 4.25 0.27 -8.49
N ASP A 142 3.39 1.27 -8.43
CA ASP A 142 3.82 2.67 -8.36
C ASP A 142 4.10 3.15 -6.91
N HIS A 143 3.97 2.26 -5.92
CA HIS A 143 4.14 2.60 -4.50
C HIS A 143 5.30 1.83 -3.83
N ALA A 144 6.18 2.59 -3.19
CA ALA A 144 7.47 2.10 -2.70
C ALA A 144 7.41 1.43 -1.31
N LEU A 145 6.31 1.55 -0.57
CA LEU A 145 6.24 1.16 0.83
C LEU A 145 5.77 -0.29 1.00
N ALA A 146 4.60 -0.68 0.46
CA ALA A 146 4.04 -2.01 0.67
C ALA A 146 4.72 -3.12 -0.10
N ARG A 147 5.40 -2.79 -1.21
CA ARG A 147 6.04 -3.75 -2.13
C ARG A 147 5.12 -4.94 -2.45
N VAL A 148 3.99 -4.65 -3.08
CA VAL A 148 2.96 -5.66 -3.36
C VAL A 148 3.42 -6.63 -4.45
N THR A 149 3.28 -7.93 -4.19
CA THR A 149 3.49 -8.99 -5.19
C THR A 149 2.16 -9.65 -5.48
N ILE A 150 1.77 -9.73 -6.76
CA ILE A 150 0.59 -10.47 -7.20
C ILE A 150 0.94 -11.95 -7.28
N GLU A 151 0.30 -12.76 -6.43
CA GLU A 151 0.55 -14.18 -6.31
C GLU A 151 -0.33 -15.00 -7.24
N GLU A 152 -1.59 -14.58 -7.40
CA GLU A 152 -2.59 -15.28 -8.20
C GLU A 152 -3.35 -14.30 -9.09
N LEU A 153 -3.55 -14.71 -10.35
CA LEU A 153 -4.35 -13.99 -11.33
C LEU A 153 -4.96 -15.02 -12.29
N TRP A 154 -6.28 -15.07 -12.37
CA TRP A 154 -6.97 -15.92 -13.33
C TRP A 154 -8.34 -15.37 -13.71
N ALA A 155 -8.81 -15.79 -14.88
CA ALA A 155 -10.15 -15.54 -15.36
C ALA A 155 -10.67 -16.80 -16.04
N GLU A 156 -11.83 -17.29 -15.60
CA GLU A 156 -12.38 -18.57 -16.03
C GLU A 156 -13.87 -18.45 -16.34
N ALA A 157 -14.33 -19.10 -17.41
CA ALA A 157 -15.75 -19.22 -17.69
C ALA A 157 -16.42 -20.15 -16.67
N ASP A 158 -17.58 -19.77 -16.16
CA ASP A 158 -18.36 -20.64 -15.28
C ASP A 158 -19.02 -21.75 -16.11
N GLY A 159 -18.60 -22.99 -15.89
CA GLY A 159 -19.15 -24.16 -16.58
C GLY A 159 -20.64 -24.41 -16.31
N SER A 160 -21.20 -23.83 -15.24
CA SER A 160 -22.62 -23.97 -14.88
C SER A 160 -23.50 -22.90 -15.53
N CYS A 161 -22.93 -21.74 -15.88
CA CYS A 161 -23.65 -20.57 -16.34
C CYS A 161 -22.98 -19.96 -17.58
N PRO A 162 -23.46 -20.26 -18.80
CA PRO A 162 -22.87 -19.72 -20.02
C PRO A 162 -22.91 -18.18 -20.01
N GLY A 163 -21.79 -17.57 -20.39
CA GLY A 163 -21.62 -16.11 -20.42
C GLY A 163 -21.15 -15.50 -19.08
N ILE A 164 -21.10 -16.26 -17.98
CA ILE A 164 -20.50 -15.79 -16.73
C ILE A 164 -19.01 -16.15 -16.71
N TYR A 165 -18.17 -15.17 -16.37
CA TYR A 165 -16.74 -15.35 -16.17
C TYR A 165 -16.38 -14.94 -14.74
N LYS A 166 -15.65 -15.79 -14.02
CA LYS A 166 -15.08 -15.50 -12.71
C LYS A 166 -13.68 -14.92 -12.87
N LEU A 167 -13.42 -13.86 -12.14
CA LEU A 167 -12.17 -13.11 -12.14
C LEU A 167 -11.60 -13.13 -10.74
N HIS A 168 -10.31 -13.39 -10.63
CA HIS A 168 -9.62 -13.46 -9.35
C HIS A 168 -8.26 -12.78 -9.40
N ILE A 169 -7.95 -12.08 -8.32
CA ILE A 169 -6.65 -11.51 -8.07
C ILE A 169 -6.30 -11.63 -6.59
N MET A 170 -5.07 -12.03 -6.30
CA MET A 170 -4.52 -12.06 -4.96
C MET A 170 -3.16 -11.36 -4.92
N GLY A 171 -3.04 -10.38 -4.04
CA GLY A 171 -1.78 -9.70 -3.75
C GLY A 171 -1.29 -9.99 -2.33
N ARG A 172 0.03 -9.91 -2.12
CA ARG A 172 0.68 -9.96 -0.82
C ARG A 172 1.61 -8.77 -0.64
N SER A 173 1.58 -8.14 0.54
CA SER A 173 2.60 -7.15 0.92
C SER A 173 3.88 -7.87 1.35
N GLU A 174 5.03 -7.49 0.79
CA GLU A 174 6.32 -8.02 1.26
C GLU A 174 6.74 -7.47 2.63
N VAL A 175 6.13 -6.37 3.08
CA VAL A 175 6.44 -5.73 4.37
C VAL A 175 5.64 -6.36 5.51
N THR A 176 4.32 -6.43 5.39
CA THR A 176 3.45 -6.97 6.46
C THR A 176 3.19 -8.46 6.30
N GLN A 177 3.49 -9.05 5.14
CA GLN A 177 3.16 -10.43 4.75
C GLN A 177 1.66 -10.74 4.69
N HIS A 178 0.82 -9.73 4.93
CA HIS A 178 -0.62 -9.83 4.75
C HIS A 178 -0.95 -10.03 3.27
N ALA A 179 -2.05 -10.75 3.03
CA ALA A 179 -2.57 -11.00 1.70
C ALA A 179 -3.98 -10.45 1.59
N TYR A 180 -4.30 -9.95 0.40
CA TYR A 180 -5.60 -9.41 0.06
C TYR A 180 -6.06 -10.02 -1.25
N THR A 181 -7.29 -10.53 -1.26
CA THR A 181 -7.87 -11.28 -2.38
C THR A 181 -9.19 -10.64 -2.80
N LEU A 182 -9.40 -10.54 -4.11
CA LEU A 182 -10.67 -10.15 -4.70
C LEU A 182 -11.10 -11.18 -5.72
N GLU A 183 -12.37 -11.58 -5.60
CA GLU A 183 -13.05 -12.44 -6.55
C GLU A 183 -14.38 -11.79 -6.94
N SER A 184 -14.69 -11.81 -8.23
CA SER A 184 -15.99 -11.36 -8.73
C SER A 184 -16.34 -12.09 -10.01
N ALA A 185 -17.59 -11.95 -10.44
CA ALA A 185 -18.08 -12.53 -11.68
C ALA A 185 -18.65 -11.43 -12.58
N VAL A 186 -18.39 -11.55 -13.88
CA VAL A 186 -18.92 -10.67 -14.92
C VAL A 186 -19.75 -11.49 -15.90
N TYR A 187 -20.89 -10.94 -16.31
CA TYR A 187 -21.70 -11.53 -17.38
C TYR A 187 -21.37 -10.84 -18.70
N LEU A 188 -20.90 -11.63 -19.66
CA LEU A 188 -20.64 -11.22 -21.03
C LEU A 188 -21.65 -11.96 -21.92
N PRO A 189 -22.51 -11.24 -22.67
CA PRO A 189 -23.61 -11.85 -23.42
C PRO A 189 -23.17 -12.76 -24.58
N GLY A 190 -21.86 -12.91 -24.81
CA GLY A 190 -21.32 -13.64 -25.95
C GLY A 190 -21.52 -12.89 -27.28
N PRO A 191 -20.87 -13.35 -28.36
CA PRO A 191 -21.07 -12.83 -29.72
C PRO A 191 -22.47 -13.18 -30.27
#